data_AF-A0A7W0QCR7-F1
#
_entry.id   AF-A0A7W0QCR7-F1
#
_cell.length_a   1.000
_cell.length_b   1.000
_cell.length_c   1.000
_cell.angle_alpha   90.00
_cell.angle_beta   90.00
_cell.angle_gamma   90.00
#
_symmetry.space_group_name_H-M   'P 1'
#
loop_
_entity.id
_entity.type
_entity.pdbx_description
1 polymer ?
#
loop_
_entity_poly.entity_id
_entity_poly.type
_entity_poly.pdbx_seq_one_letter_code
_entity_poly.pdbx_strand_id
1 'polypeptide(L)' 'MACQPVIPSSTSWIDPPPYDKELYKARAEVECTFNLLKQARRFATRYEKTLRNYGAVVAIGCALLWLRI' A
#
# COMPACT_ATOMS: atom_id res chain seq x y z
N MET A 1 -14.97 4.31 14.29
CA MET A 1 -13.85 3.33 14.22
C MET A 1 -12.57 4.11 14.03
N ALA A 2 -11.69 4.12 15.03
CA ALA A 2 -10.39 4.78 14.93
C ALA A 2 -9.35 3.80 14.36
N CYS A 3 -8.45 4.28 13.50
CA CYS A 3 -7.31 3.50 13.03
C CYS A 3 -6.24 3.49 14.12
N GLN A 4 -5.79 2.30 14.55
CA GLN A 4 -4.75 2.16 15.56
C GLN A 4 -3.37 2.08 14.88
N PRO A 5 -2.40 2.91 15.28
CA PRO A 5 -1.07 2.88 14.68
C PRO A 5 -0.30 1.64 15.17
N VAL A 6 0.04 0.74 14.25
CA VAL A 6 0.92 -0.41 14.52
C VAL A 6 2.28 -0.13 13.91
N ILE A 7 3.16 0.50 14.68
CA ILE A 7 4.48 0.99 14.24
C ILE A 7 5.48 0.68 15.35
N PRO A 8 6.73 0.28 15.04
CA PRO A 8 7.74 0.09 16.07
C PRO A 8 7.98 1.39 16.84
N SER A 9 8.08 1.28 18.16
CA SER A 9 8.35 2.40 19.05
C SER A 9 9.79 2.92 18.90
N SER A 10 9.96 4.24 18.94
CA SER A 10 11.27 4.87 19.05
C SER A 10 11.69 5.01 20.51
N THR A 11 13.00 5.06 20.77
CA THR A 11 13.59 5.22 22.12
C THR A 11 13.06 6.45 22.87
N SER A 12 12.60 7.48 22.15
CA SER A 12 12.10 8.72 22.75
C SER A 12 10.61 8.68 23.16
N TRP A 13 9.91 7.54 23.00
CA TRP A 13 8.47 7.47 23.26
C TRP A 13 8.17 7.12 24.72
N ILE A 14 7.32 7.93 25.36
CA ILE A 14 6.92 7.78 26.77
C ILE A 14 5.81 6.74 26.92
N ASP A 15 4.88 6.68 25.94
CA ASP A 15 3.79 5.70 25.89
C ASP A 15 3.66 5.14 24.45
N PRO A 16 4.33 4.03 24.13
CA PRO A 16 4.29 3.48 22.79
C PRO A 16 2.99 2.72 22.51
N PRO A 17 2.42 2.85 21.30
CA PRO A 17 1.27 2.06 20.90
C PRO A 17 1.61 0.57 20.79
N PRO A 18 0.59 -0.32 20.83
CA PRO A 18 0.80 -1.76 20.66
C PRO A 18 1.46 -2.06 19.32
N TYR A 19 2.60 -2.77 19.38
CA TYR A 19 3.38 -3.16 18.20
C TYR A 19 3.19 -4.65 17.88
N ASP A 20 2.48 -4.92 16.79
CA ASP A 20 2.41 -6.24 16.17
C ASP A 20 3.41 -6.30 15.00
N LYS A 21 4.45 -7.10 15.18
CA LYS A 21 5.55 -7.26 14.21
C LYS A 21 5.08 -7.92 12.91
N GLU A 22 4.18 -8.89 12.99
CA GLU A 22 3.71 -9.61 11.80
C GLU A 22 2.80 -8.71 10.98
N LEU A 23 1.91 -7.96 11.63
CA LEU A 23 1.08 -6.96 10.96
C LEU A 23 1.92 -5.83 10.35
N TYR A 24 2.94 -5.35 11.06
CA TYR A 24 3.86 -4.35 10.53
C TYR A 24 4.66 -4.87 9.33
N LYS A 25 5.03 -6.15 9.31
CA LYS A 25 5.74 -6.79 8.20
C LYS A 25 4.86 -6.92 6.96
N ALA A 26 3.59 -7.28 7.11
CA ALA A 26 2.63 -7.38 5.99
C ALA A 26 2.49 -6.05 5.22
N ARG A 27 2.74 -4.91 5.87
CA ARG A 27 2.76 -3.59 5.20
C ARG A 27 3.79 -3.52 4.06
N ALA A 28 4.94 -4.18 4.20
CA ALA A 28 5.99 -4.15 3.18
C ALA A 28 5.51 -4.78 1.86
N GLU A 29 4.68 -5.82 1.93
CA GLU A 29 4.09 -6.46 0.75
C GLU A 29 3.20 -5.48 0.00
N VAL A 30 2.31 -4.79 0.74
CA VAL A 30 1.42 -3.76 0.19
C VAL A 30 2.23 -2.62 -0.44
N GLU A 31 3.24 -2.08 0.27
CA GLU A 31 4.10 -1.01 -0.24
C GLU A 31 4.88 -1.43 -1.50
N CYS A 32 5.36 -2.68 -1.55
CA CYS A 32 6.03 -3.23 -2.72
C CYS A 32 5.08 -3.32 -3.92
N THR A 33 3.86 -3.83 -3.72
CA THR A 33 2.84 -3.86 -4.77
C THR A 33 2.57 -2.45 -5.32
N PHE A 34 2.38 -1.46 -4.45
CA PHE A 34 2.18 -0.07 -4.89
C PHE A 34 3.41 0.52 -5.58
N ASN A 35 4.62 0.16 -5.16
CA ASN A 35 5.84 0.58 -5.83
C ASN A 35 5.92 0.03 -7.26
N LEU A 36 5.55 -1.24 -7.45
CA LEU A 36 5.48 -1.87 -8.76
C LEU A 36 4.40 -1.24 -9.64
N LEU A 37 3.20 -0.99 -9.09
CA LEU A 37 2.13 -0.30 -9.81
C LEU A 37 2.55 1.11 -10.25
N LYS A 38 3.34 1.82 -9.43
CA LYS A 38 3.84 3.16 -9.75
C LYS A 38 4.88 3.18 -10.89
N GLN A 39 5.49 2.05 -11.25
CA GLN A 39 6.35 1.98 -12.45
C GLN A 39 5.56 2.27 -13.73
N ALA A 40 4.27 1.92 -13.75
CA ALA A 40 3.38 2.32 -14.81
C ALA A 40 3.03 3.81 -14.66
N ARG A 41 3.66 4.67 -15.47
CA ARG A 41 3.42 6.12 -15.47
C ARG A 41 1.94 6.48 -15.51
N ARG A 42 1.12 5.70 -16.24
CA ARG A 42 -0.32 5.95 -16.38
C ARG A 42 -1.07 5.87 -15.03
N PHE A 43 -0.70 4.88 -14.22
CA PHE A 43 -1.22 4.67 -12.88
C PHE A 43 -0.70 5.74 -11.92
N ALA A 44 0.62 5.97 -11.90
CA ALA A 44 1.28 6.88 -10.96
C ALA A 44 0.77 8.33 -11.03
N THR A 45 0.57 8.86 -12.23
CA THR A 45 0.11 10.24 -12.41
C THR A 45 -1.41 10.36 -12.50
N ARG A 46 -2.16 9.26 -12.35
CA ARG A 46 -3.63 9.22 -12.40
C ARG A 46 -4.18 9.93 -13.65
N TYR A 47 -3.79 9.48 -14.84
CA TYR A 47 -4.31 10.08 -16.09
C TYR A 47 -5.83 9.90 -16.27
N GLU A 48 -6.41 8.88 -15.66
CA GLU A 48 -7.84 8.61 -15.79
C GLU A 48 -8.67 9.68 -15.08
N LYS A 49 -9.51 10.39 -15.86
CA LYS A 49 -10.41 11.43 -15.35
C LYS A 49 -11.50 10.89 -14.42
N THR A 50 -12.01 9.69 -14.72
CA THR A 50 -13.13 9.09 -14.00
C THR A 50 -12.64 8.05 -12.99
N LEU A 51 -13.26 8.03 -11.81
CA LEU A 51 -12.96 7.04 -10.76
C LEU A 51 -13.13 5.60 -11.25
N ARG A 52 -14.17 5.32 -12.06
CA ARG A 52 -14.40 4.01 -12.68
C ARG A 52 -13.20 3.55 -13.52
N ASN A 53 -12.67 4.42 -14.37
CA ASN A 53 -11.54 4.07 -15.23
C ASN A 53 -10.26 3.91 -14.43
N TYR A 54 -10.02 4.79 -13.45
CA TYR A 54 -8.88 4.66 -12.55
C TYR A 54 -8.93 3.33 -11.78
N GLY A 55 -10.10 2.96 -11.25
CA GLY A 55 -10.32 1.68 -10.59
C GLY A 55 -10.06 0.48 -11.51
N ALA A 56 -10.47 0.56 -12.78
CA ALA A 56 -10.17 -0.48 -13.76
C ALA A 56 -8.66 -0.61 -14.03
N VAL A 57 -7.94 0.51 -14.17
CA VAL A 57 -6.46 0.50 -14.33
C VAL A 57 -5.77 -0.11 -13.12
N VAL A 58 -6.23 0.22 -11.90
CA VAL A 58 -5.71 -0.38 -10.66
C VAL A 58 -5.95 -1.89 -10.65
N ALA A 59 -7.17 -2.33 -10.94
CA ALA A 59 -7.53 -3.75 -10.95
C ALA A 59 -6.73 -4.56 -11.98
N ILE A 60 -6.56 -4.02 -13.19
CA ILE A 60 -5.72 -4.63 -14.23
C ILE A 60 -4.26 -4.68 -13.77
N GLY A 61 -3.73 -3.60 -13.19
CA GLY A 61 -2.38 -3.57 -12.66
C GLY A 61 -2.13 -4.65 -11.60
N CYS A 62 -3.05 -4.79 -10.64
CA CYS A 62 -2.98 -5.84 -9.63
C CYS A 62 -3.06 -7.25 -10.25
N ALA A 63 -3.96 -7.47 -11.21
CA ALA A 63 -4.09 -8.76 -11.90
C ALA A 63 -2.81 -9.14 -12.67
N LEU A 64 -2.18 -8.18 -13.34
CA LEU A 64 -0.92 -8.40 -14.05
C LEU A 64 0.24 -8.70 -13.09
N LEU A 65 0.31 -8.02 -11.95
CA LEU A 65 1.30 -8.33 -10.92
C LEU A 65 1.08 -9.72 -10.32
N TRP A 66 -0.18 -10.12 -10.12
CA TRP A 66 -0.53 -11.45 -9.63
C TRP A 66 -0.14 -12.56 -10.63
N LEU A 67 -0.38 -12.35 -11.93
CA LEU A 67 -0.01 -13.31 -12.99
C LEU A 67 1.49 -13.39 -13.26
N ARG A 68 2.26 -12.39 -12.81
CA ARG A 68 3.72 -12.37 -12.96
C ARG A 68 4.45 -13.16 -11.87
N ILE A 69 3.78 -13.36 -10.73
CA ILE A 69 4.22 -14.24 -9.64
C ILE A 69 4.00 -15.68 -10.08
#